data_AF-A0A1Q5FVM6-F1
#
_entry.id   AF-A0A1Q5FVM6-F1
#
_cell.length_a   1.000
_cell.length_b   1.000
_cell.length_c   1.000
_cell.angle_alpha   90.00
_cell.angle_beta   90.00
_cell.angle_gamma   90.00
#
_symmetry.space_group_name_H-M   'P 1'
#
loop_
_entity.id
_entity.type
_entity.pdbx_description
1 polymer ?
#
loop_
_entity_poly.entity_id
_entity_poly.type
_entity_poly.pdbx_seq_one_letter_code
_entity_poly.pdbx_strand_id
1 'polypeptide(L)' 'MDVPIPVPSAPQLFVAAGQGSRWKLAGTDADGGRLFVPELVDPAVTPRWVWAREAELVEVVGELVPFGGAA' A
#
# COMPACT_ATOMS: atom_id res chain seq x y z
N MET A 1 15.35 13.93 -10.02
CA MET A 1 16.03 12.83 -9.32
C MET A 1 14.95 12.02 -8.65
N ASP A 2 14.90 10.71 -8.88
CA ASP A 2 13.93 9.82 -8.21
C ASP A 2 14.37 9.70 -6.74
N VAL A 3 13.57 10.23 -5.83
CA VAL A 3 13.88 10.18 -4.39
C VAL A 3 13.45 8.79 -3.89
N PRO A 4 14.33 8.02 -3.22
CA PRO A 4 13.95 6.72 -2.68
C PRO A 4 12.79 6.87 -1.70
N ILE A 5 11.70 6.14 -1.94
CA ILE A 5 10.56 6.13 -1.03
C ILE A 5 10.88 5.22 0.16
N PRO A 6 10.82 5.73 1.40
CA PRO A 6 11.05 4.90 2.58
C PRO A 6 10.00 3.80 2.70
N VAL A 7 10.46 2.57 2.92
CA VAL A 7 9.60 1.42 3.23
C VAL A 7 9.41 1.33 4.75
N PRO A 8 8.17 1.25 5.27
CA PRO A 8 7.93 1.08 6.70
C PRO A 8 8.42 -0.27 7.23
N SER A 9 9.11 -0.28 8.37
CA SER A 9 9.57 -1.51 9.05
C SER A 9 8.42 -2.38 9.59
N ALA A 10 7.28 -1.75 9.89
CA ALA A 10 6.04 -2.38 10.31
C ALA A 10 4.89 -1.79 9.46
N PRO A 11 4.64 -2.34 8.26
CA PRO A 11 3.67 -1.77 7.34
C PRO A 11 2.24 -1.98 7.86
N GLN A 12 1.45 -0.90 7.83
CA GLN A 12 0.02 -0.97 8.16
C GLN A 12 -0.74 -1.80 7.11
N LEU A 13 -1.65 -2.66 7.57
CA LEU A 13 -2.45 -3.54 6.72
C LEU A 13 -3.86 -2.98 6.48
N PHE A 14 -4.38 -3.24 5.29
CA PHE A 14 -5.66 -2.74 4.78
C PHE A 14 -6.42 -3.84 4.03
N VAL A 15 -7.74 -3.89 4.23
CA VAL A 15 -8.63 -4.83 3.52
C VAL A 15 -9.56 -4.03 2.63
N ALA A 16 -9.72 -4.46 1.39
CA ALA A 16 -10.69 -3.91 0.46
C ALA A 16 -12.09 -4.31 0.93
N ALA A 17 -12.90 -3.35 1.39
CA ALA A 17 -14.19 -3.61 2.04
C ALA A 17 -15.16 -4.41 1.16
N GLY A 18 -15.13 -4.18 -0.16
CA GLY A 18 -16.03 -4.84 -1.11
C GLY A 18 -15.53 -6.18 -1.63
N GLN A 19 -14.22 -6.47 -1.56
CA GLN A 19 -13.61 -7.63 -2.24
C GLN A 19 -12.83 -8.55 -1.29
N GLY A 20 -12.55 -8.12 -0.06
CA GLY A 20 -11.78 -8.89 0.92
C GLY A 20 -10.28 -9.02 0.61
N SER A 21 -9.81 -8.47 -0.51
CA SER A 21 -8.39 -8.45 -0.87
C SER A 21 -7.57 -7.64 0.14
N ARG A 22 -6.38 -8.13 0.48
CA ARG A 22 -5.54 -7.54 1.52
C ARG A 22 -4.31 -6.87 0.94
N TRP A 23 -4.03 -5.71 1.48
CA TRP A 23 -3.01 -4.77 1.01
C TRP A 23 -2.22 -4.26 2.20
N LYS A 24 -1.02 -3.77 1.94
CA LYS A 24 -0.19 -3.12 2.95
C LYS A 24 0.41 -1.84 2.41
N LEU A 25 0.58 -0.87 3.30
CA LEU A 25 1.20 0.41 2.99
C LEU A 25 2.71 0.20 2.74
N ALA A 26 3.12 0.35 1.48
CA ALA A 26 4.49 0.18 1.04
C ALA A 26 5.33 1.46 1.22
N GLY A 27 4.68 2.63 1.20
CA GLY A 27 5.33 3.92 1.41
C GLY A 27 4.45 5.09 0.97
N THR A 28 5.06 6.27 0.88
CA THR A 28 4.42 7.52 0.46
C THR A 28 5.25 8.19 -0.63
N ASP A 29 4.63 8.61 -1.73
CA ASP A 29 5.34 9.34 -2.79
C ASP A 29 5.64 10.80 -2.41
N ALA A 30 6.35 11.51 -3.28
CA ALA A 30 6.78 12.88 -3.05
C ALA A 30 5.62 13.87 -2.88
N ASP A 31 4.43 13.52 -3.39
CA ASP A 31 3.22 14.34 -3.31
C ASP A 31 2.37 14.00 -2.06
N GLY A 32 2.84 13.08 -1.21
CA GLY A 32 2.11 12.61 -0.04
C GLY A 32 1.12 11.47 -0.35
N GLY A 33 1.12 10.94 -1.57
CA GLY A 33 0.25 9.85 -1.99
C GLY A 33 0.66 8.51 -1.36
N ARG A 34 -0.31 7.80 -0.77
CA ARG A 34 -0.09 6.47 -0.21
C ARG A 34 0.05 5.42 -1.31
N LEU A 35 1.02 4.53 -1.12
CA LEU A 35 1.34 3.46 -2.05
C LEU A 35 1.16 2.10 -1.41
N PHE A 36 0.57 1.18 -2.14
CA PHE A 36 0.18 -0.12 -1.63
C PHE A 36 0.75 -1.26 -2.46
N VAL A 37 1.02 -2.37 -1.80
CA VAL A 37 1.31 -3.66 -2.43
C VAL A 37 0.40 -4.73 -1.81
N PRO A 38 0.16 -5.86 -2.49
CA PRO A 38 -0.54 -6.98 -1.88
C PRO A 38 0.15 -7.43 -0.58
N GLU A 39 -0.62 -7.90 0.40
CA GLU A 39 -0.11 -8.26 1.74
C GLU A 39 1.15 -9.17 1.69
N LEU A 40 1.14 -10.16 0.81
CA LEU A 40 2.19 -11.17 0.67
C LEU A 40 3.44 -10.69 -0.10
N VAL A 41 3.40 -9.49 -0.69
CA VAL A 41 4.48 -8.96 -1.54
C VAL A 41 5.41 -8.07 -0.71
N ASP A 42 6.69 -8.37 -0.58
CA ASP A 42 7.62 -7.53 0.19
C ASP A 42 8.02 -6.25 -0.60
N PRO A 43 7.64 -5.04 -0.14
CA PRO A 43 7.96 -3.79 -0.83
C PRO A 43 9.46 -3.53 -0.90
N ALA A 44 10.28 -4.03 0.03
CA ALA A 44 11.73 -3.77 0.02
C ALA A 44 12.46 -4.39 -1.18
N VAL A 45 11.90 -5.45 -1.75
CA VAL A 45 12.46 -6.18 -2.90
C VAL A 45 11.59 -6.08 -4.15
N THR A 46 10.43 -5.43 -4.04
CA THR A 46 9.45 -5.32 -5.13
C THR A 46 9.66 -4.02 -5.90
N PRO A 47 9.78 -4.07 -7.25
CA PRO A 47 9.92 -2.89 -8.08
C PRO A 47 8.81 -1.86 -7.87
N ARG A 48 9.18 -0.57 -7.96
CA ARG A 48 8.27 0.56 -7.70
C ARG A 48 7.02 0.59 -8.59
N TRP A 49 7.09 0.06 -9.81
CA TRP A 49 5.95 0.01 -10.75
C TRP A 49 4.84 -0.97 -10.33
N VAL A 50 5.09 -1.87 -9.37
CA VAL A 50 4.08 -2.77 -8.79
C VAL A 50 3.26 -2.07 -7.71
N TRP A 51 3.76 -0.96 -7.15
CA TRP A 51 3.12 -0.30 -6.03
C TRP A 51 1.99 0.59 -6.53
N ALA A 52 0.75 0.21 -6.18
CA ALA A 52 -0.45 0.90 -6.59
C ALA A 52 -0.63 2.19 -5.78
N ARG A 53 -1.00 3.28 -6.44
CA ARG A 53 -1.45 4.49 -5.75
C ARG A 53 -2.81 4.25 -5.14
N GLU A 54 -3.05 4.84 -3.97
CA GLU A 54 -4.33 4.67 -3.29
C GLU A 54 -5.54 5.01 -4.15
N ALA A 55 -5.50 6.15 -4.84
CA ALA A 55 -6.61 6.63 -5.67
C ALA A 55 -6.97 5.60 -6.76
N GLU A 56 -5.95 5.07 -7.45
CA GLU A 56 -6.11 4.05 -8.50
C GLU A 56 -6.57 2.71 -7.90
N LEU A 57 -6.04 2.35 -6.73
CA LEU A 57 -6.38 1.10 -6.06
C LEU A 57 -7.84 1.08 -5.61
N VAL A 58 -8.32 2.17 -4.99
CA VAL A 58 -9.71 2.29 -4.51
C VAL A 58 -10.72 2.24 -5.66
N GLU A 59 -10.38 2.74 -6.85
CA GLU A 59 -11.22 2.60 -8.05
C GLU A 59 -11.40 1.13 -8.48
N VAL A 60 -10.40 0.28 -8.22
CA VAL A 60 -10.39 -1.14 -8.64
C VAL A 60 -10.98 -2.06 -7.57
N VAL A 61 -10.56 -1.90 -6.31
CA VAL A 61 -10.92 -2.83 -5.23
C VAL A 61 -11.96 -2.29 -4.26
N GLY A 62 -12.33 -1.02 -4.39
CA GLY A 62 -13.17 -0.29 -3.45
C GLY A 62 -12.39 0.26 -2.26
N GLU A 63 -13.12 0.76 -1.27
CA GLU A 63 -12.55 1.39 -0.07
C GLU A 63 -11.57 0.45 0.66
N LEU A 64 -10.42 1.00 1.06
CA LEU A 64 -9.42 0.32 1.87
C LEU A 64 -9.62 0.65 3.35
N VAL A 65 -9.97 -0.36 4.13
CA VAL A 65 -10.20 -0.23 5.57
C VAL A 65 -8.99 -0.77 6.32
N PRO A 66 -8.39 0.00 7.25
CA PRO A 66 -7.32 -0.50 8.11
C PRO A 66 -7.80 -1.74 8.88
N PHE A 67 -7.00 -2.80 8.89
CA PHE A 67 -7.25 -3.98 9.72
C PHE A 67 -5.93 -4.49 10.26
N GLY A 68 -5.94 -5.09 11.45
CA GLY A 68 -4.73 -5.69 12.01
C GLY A 68 -3.56 -4.72 12.08
N GLY A 69 -3.63 -3.76 13.00
CA GLY A 69 -2.48 -3.01 13.50
C GLY A 69 -2.56 -2.99 15.01
N ALA A 70 -1.47 -3.35 15.69
CA ALA A 70 -1.35 -3.14 17.13
C ALA A 70 -1.55 -1.65 17.42
N ALA A 71 -2.42 -1.36 18.39
CA ALA A 71 -2.49 -0.05 19.04
C ALA A 71 -1.18 0.28 19.76
#